data_AF-A0AAQ3NH96-F1
#
_entry.id   AF-A0AAQ3NH96-F1
#
_cell.length_a   1.000
_cell.length_b   1.000
_cell.length_c   1.000
_cell.angle_alpha   90.00
_cell.angle_beta   90.00
_cell.angle_gamma   90.00
#
_symmetry.space_group_name_H-M   'P 1'
#
loop_
_entity.id
_entity.type
_entity.pdbx_description
1 polymer ?
#
loop_
_entity_poly.entity_id
_entity_poly.type
_entity_poly.pdbx_seq_one_letter_code
_entity_poly.pdbx_strand_id
1 'polypeptide(L)'
;MTGGVFQLLRRKLHPQFTNSSLLSPIIAKKDGAGSTGSRSLKVLALIGAGVSGFFSFSTVAVADEAEHGLACPSYPWPHKGILSSYDHASIRRGHQVYTEVCASCHSMSLISYRDLVGVAYTEEEVKAMAAEIEVVDGPNDEGEMFTRPGKLSDRFPQPYANEAAARFANGGAYPPDLSLITKARHNGQNYVFALLTGYRDPPAGVSHGGGDLGLIWRHITTGLSRSVTHSALVLLQGRSLRLSQKKWLGSATIAAAVGHWCDPAFDLFHHCLWPILLSAICSVVIANCSATPCPILLMQSHLTQTCKIREGLHYNPYFPGGAIAMPKMLNDGAVEYEDGTPATEAQMGKDVVSFLSWAAEPEMEERKLMGFKWIFVLSLALLQAAYYRRLRWSVLKSRKLVLDVVN
;
A
#
# COMPACT_ATOMS: atom_id res chain seq x y z
N MET A 1 39.26 35.66 42.20
CA MET A 1 39.38 35.08 40.85
C MET A 1 37.99 35.04 40.22
N THR A 2 37.50 36.21 39.82
CA THR A 2 36.15 36.41 39.28
C THR A 2 36.16 37.80 38.64
N GLY A 3 36.29 37.87 37.33
CA GLY A 3 36.38 39.14 36.61
C GLY A 3 37.10 38.96 35.28
N GLY A 4 36.38 38.53 34.25
CA GLY A 4 36.95 38.40 32.91
C GLY A 4 36.27 37.39 32.00
N VAL A 5 34.95 37.50 31.78
CA VAL A 5 34.26 36.80 30.66
C VAL A 5 33.17 37.65 29.99
N PHE A 6 32.93 38.89 30.41
CA PHE A 6 31.95 39.80 29.76
C PHE A 6 32.61 40.74 28.76
N GLN A 7 33.23 40.20 27.70
CA GLN A 7 33.66 41.02 26.55
C GLN A 7 33.86 40.23 25.23
N LEU A 8 33.06 39.18 24.99
CA LEU A 8 33.01 38.47 23.70
C LEU A 8 31.56 38.22 23.25
N LEU A 9 30.78 39.29 23.16
CA LEU A 9 29.46 39.30 22.51
C LEU A 9 29.27 40.60 21.72
N ARG A 10 29.97 40.73 20.57
CA ARG A 10 29.62 41.74 19.56
C ARG A 10 30.18 41.42 18.17
N ARG A 11 29.71 40.33 17.54
CA ARG A 11 29.60 40.25 16.07
C ARG A 11 28.82 39.00 15.66
N LYS A 12 27.93 39.21 14.68
CA LYS A 12 26.97 38.27 14.06
C LYS A 12 25.70 37.99 14.88
N LEU A 13 24.71 38.84 14.65
CA LEU A 13 23.33 38.46 14.32
C LEU A 13 22.56 39.76 14.03
N HIS A 14 22.15 39.96 12.78
CA HIS A 14 21.12 40.95 12.44
C HIS A 14 20.14 40.28 11.47
N PRO A 15 18.84 40.22 11.80
CA PRO A 15 17.80 39.75 10.89
C PRO A 15 17.33 40.90 10.01
N GLN A 16 17.14 40.65 8.72
CA GLN A 16 16.48 41.58 7.80
C GLN A 16 15.09 41.04 7.48
N PHE A 17 14.11 41.52 8.23
CA PHE A 17 12.71 41.56 7.81
C PHE A 17 12.50 42.92 7.14
N THR A 18 12.17 42.94 5.85
CA THR A 18 11.50 44.09 5.24
C THR A 18 10.48 43.64 4.21
N ASN A 19 9.25 44.10 4.45
CA ASN A 19 8.02 43.96 3.70
C ASN A 19 8.17 44.24 2.20
N SER A 20 7.66 43.35 1.35
CA SER A 20 7.44 43.63 -0.08
C SER A 20 6.04 44.21 -0.27
N SER A 21 5.94 45.54 -0.30
CA SER A 21 4.76 46.27 -0.72
C SER A 21 4.72 46.44 -2.25
N LEU A 22 3.55 46.12 -2.77
CA LEU A 22 2.97 46.36 -4.09
C LEU A 22 3.26 47.74 -4.73
N LEU A 23 3.24 47.72 -6.08
CA LEU A 23 2.83 48.76 -7.04
C LEU A 23 3.77 49.94 -7.32
N SER A 24 4.24 50.05 -8.58
CA SER A 24 3.91 51.08 -9.61
C SER A 24 4.94 51.05 -10.78
N PRO A 25 4.80 51.81 -11.90
CA PRO A 25 4.12 51.34 -13.09
C PRO A 25 4.95 51.41 -14.39
N ILE A 26 4.34 50.84 -15.42
CA ILE A 26 4.61 50.91 -16.87
C ILE A 26 4.99 52.33 -17.34
N ILE A 27 6.16 52.49 -17.99
CA ILE A 27 6.34 53.39 -19.15
C ILE A 27 7.31 52.73 -20.15
N ALA A 28 6.75 52.29 -21.28
CA ALA A 28 7.48 51.84 -22.45
C ALA A 28 7.97 53.05 -23.26
N LYS A 29 9.26 53.08 -23.61
CA LYS A 29 9.77 53.95 -24.67
C LYS A 29 9.79 53.17 -25.98
N LYS A 30 9.09 53.75 -26.95
CA LYS A 30 8.79 53.25 -28.29
C LYS A 30 9.90 53.73 -29.22
N ASP A 31 10.53 52.80 -29.93
CA ASP A 31 11.11 53.07 -31.25
C ASP A 31 10.63 51.95 -32.19
N GLY A 32 9.97 52.36 -33.27
CA GLY A 32 9.34 51.48 -34.23
C GLY A 32 10.13 51.40 -35.53
N ALA A 33 10.19 50.21 -36.11
CA ALA A 33 10.25 49.98 -37.55
C ALA A 33 9.71 48.57 -37.82
N GLY A 34 8.77 48.48 -38.76
CA GLY A 34 7.89 47.32 -38.93
C GLY A 34 8.53 46.11 -39.61
N SER A 35 8.01 44.93 -39.25
CA SER A 35 7.85 43.79 -40.15
C SER A 35 6.80 42.85 -39.56
N THR A 36 5.61 42.90 -40.13
CA THR A 36 4.45 42.03 -39.91
C THR A 36 4.79 40.60 -40.35
N GLY A 37 5.15 39.73 -39.41
CA GLY A 37 5.39 38.32 -39.73
C GLY A 37 5.64 37.34 -38.58
N SER A 38 5.80 37.82 -37.33
CA SER A 38 6.32 36.96 -36.24
C SER A 38 5.48 36.91 -34.96
N ARG A 39 4.26 37.47 -34.96
CA ARG A 39 3.38 37.46 -33.77
C ARG A 39 2.68 36.11 -33.53
N SER A 40 2.33 35.35 -34.58
CA SER A 40 1.65 34.04 -34.40
C SER A 40 2.58 32.93 -33.89
N LEU A 41 3.87 32.96 -34.24
CA LEU A 41 4.84 31.93 -33.82
C LEU A 41 5.23 32.03 -32.34
N LYS A 42 5.28 33.24 -31.77
CA LYS A 42 5.59 33.42 -30.34
C LYS A 42 4.45 32.98 -29.43
N VAL A 43 3.21 33.12 -29.87
CA VAL A 43 2.02 32.66 -29.12
C VAL A 43 1.89 31.14 -29.19
N LEU A 44 2.18 30.52 -30.34
CA LEU A 44 2.18 29.06 -30.47
C LEU A 44 3.29 28.39 -29.62
N ALA A 45 4.46 29.01 -29.51
CA ALA A 45 5.56 28.52 -28.68
C ALA A 45 5.26 28.60 -27.17
N LEU A 46 4.58 29.66 -26.72
CA LEU A 46 4.14 29.81 -25.33
C LEU A 46 3.00 28.84 -24.96
N ILE A 47 2.08 28.56 -25.90
CA ILE A 47 1.03 27.55 -25.71
C ILE A 47 1.63 26.14 -25.76
N GLY A 48 2.56 25.86 -26.67
CA GLY A 48 3.25 24.57 -26.76
C GLY A 48 4.08 24.24 -25.51
N ALA A 49 4.79 25.23 -24.94
CA ALA A 49 5.50 25.09 -23.67
C ALA A 49 4.55 24.96 -22.46
N GLY A 50 3.41 25.67 -22.50
CA GLY A 50 2.38 25.57 -21.46
C GLY A 50 1.70 24.21 -21.43
N VAL A 51 1.36 23.65 -22.59
CA VAL A 51 0.68 22.33 -22.69
C VAL A 51 1.66 21.20 -22.37
N SER A 52 2.90 21.24 -22.85
CA SER A 52 3.93 20.24 -22.50
C SER A 52 4.34 20.31 -21.02
N GLY A 53 4.43 21.51 -20.44
CA GLY A 53 4.67 21.71 -19.01
C GLY A 53 3.50 21.22 -18.14
N PHE A 54 2.25 21.44 -18.57
CA PHE A 54 1.07 20.99 -17.83
C PHE A 54 0.92 19.46 -17.87
N PHE A 55 1.14 18.82 -19.03
CA PHE A 55 1.14 17.35 -19.14
C PHE A 55 2.30 16.69 -18.37
N SER A 56 3.48 17.33 -18.33
CA SER A 56 4.61 16.84 -17.52
C SER A 56 4.33 17.00 -16.02
N PHE A 57 3.62 18.05 -15.59
CA PHE A 57 3.25 18.24 -14.19
C PHE A 57 2.18 17.25 -13.72
N SER A 58 1.16 16.97 -14.54
CA SER A 58 0.10 16.01 -14.18
C SER A 58 0.60 14.57 -14.06
N THR A 59 1.56 14.15 -14.87
CA THR A 59 2.15 12.79 -14.77
C THR A 59 3.04 12.64 -13.55
N VAL A 60 3.78 13.70 -13.17
CA VAL A 60 4.58 13.71 -11.94
C VAL A 60 3.70 13.64 -10.69
N ALA A 61 2.57 14.36 -10.65
CA ALA A 61 1.67 14.34 -9.49
C ALA A 61 1.07 12.95 -9.22
N VAL A 62 0.67 12.21 -10.27
CA VAL A 62 0.10 10.85 -10.12
C VAL A 62 1.16 9.83 -9.68
N ALA A 63 2.41 9.99 -10.15
CA ALA A 63 3.51 9.13 -9.71
C ALA A 63 3.87 9.41 -8.24
N ASP A 64 3.88 10.67 -7.81
CA ASP A 64 4.20 11.05 -6.43
C ASP A 64 3.17 10.53 -5.42
N GLU A 65 1.88 10.52 -5.80
CA GLU A 65 0.80 9.91 -5.01
C GLU A 65 0.99 8.39 -4.84
N ALA A 66 1.45 7.71 -5.88
CA ALA A 66 1.71 6.27 -5.82
C ALA A 66 2.93 5.94 -4.95
N GLU A 67 3.99 6.74 -5.01
CA GLU A 67 5.21 6.54 -4.20
C GLU A 67 4.96 6.74 -2.70
N HIS A 68 4.17 7.76 -2.32
CA HIS A 68 3.84 8.01 -0.92
C HIS A 68 2.84 7.00 -0.34
N GLY A 69 2.00 6.40 -1.19
CA GLY A 69 0.89 5.55 -0.77
C GLY A 69 -0.30 6.36 -0.26
N LEU A 70 -1.50 5.78 -0.39
CA LEU A 70 -2.73 6.40 0.06
C LEU A 70 -2.73 6.54 1.59
N ALA A 71 -3.10 7.71 2.09
CA ALA A 71 -3.24 7.92 3.53
C ALA A 71 -4.34 7.01 4.11
N CYS A 72 -4.01 6.29 5.18
CA CYS A 72 -4.97 5.44 5.88
C CYS A 72 -5.92 6.28 6.77
N PRO A 73 -7.22 5.96 6.81
CA PRO A 73 -8.17 6.65 7.68
C PRO A 73 -7.90 6.30 9.16
N SER A 74 -8.37 7.16 10.06
CA SER A 74 -8.24 6.94 11.49
C SER A 74 -9.42 6.12 12.02
N TYR A 75 -9.18 4.83 12.31
CA TYR A 75 -10.21 3.95 12.87
C TYR A 75 -10.41 4.19 14.39
N PRO A 76 -11.63 3.98 14.92
CA PRO A 76 -11.93 4.10 16.34
C PRO A 76 -11.57 2.80 17.10
N TRP A 77 -10.28 2.59 17.36
CA TRP A 77 -9.81 1.43 18.12
C TRP A 77 -10.32 1.44 19.58
N PRO A 78 -10.61 0.27 20.19
CA PRO A 78 -11.11 0.21 21.57
C PRO A 78 -10.12 0.81 22.58
N HIS A 79 -8.82 0.57 22.40
CA HIS A 79 -7.72 1.14 23.20
C HIS A 79 -7.37 2.59 22.85
N LYS A 80 -8.14 3.27 21.99
CA LYS A 80 -7.92 4.68 21.65
C LYS A 80 -8.58 5.59 22.68
N GLY A 81 -7.77 6.09 23.62
CA GLY A 81 -8.23 7.00 24.67
C GLY A 81 -7.23 7.08 25.82
N ILE A 82 -7.40 8.06 26.71
CA ILE A 82 -6.51 8.25 27.87
C ILE A 82 -6.68 7.18 28.96
N LEU A 83 -7.86 6.57 29.05
CA LEU A 83 -8.24 5.58 30.07
C LEU A 83 -8.80 4.28 29.45
N SER A 84 -8.60 4.07 28.16
CA SER A 84 -9.00 2.84 27.48
C SER A 84 -7.85 1.82 27.51
N SER A 85 -8.15 0.59 27.89
CA SER A 85 -7.24 -0.57 27.87
C SER A 85 -7.35 -1.34 26.55
N TYR A 86 -6.56 -2.40 26.40
CA TYR A 86 -6.76 -3.34 25.29
C TYR A 86 -8.03 -4.17 25.50
N ASP A 87 -8.56 -4.67 24.38
CA ASP A 87 -9.56 -5.74 24.39
C ASP A 87 -8.82 -7.09 24.36
N HIS A 88 -8.65 -7.70 25.53
CA HIS A 88 -7.90 -8.95 25.68
C HIS A 88 -8.50 -10.13 24.91
N ALA A 89 -9.82 -10.15 24.68
CA ALA A 89 -10.45 -11.16 23.83
C ALA A 89 -10.05 -10.96 22.36
N SER A 90 -9.94 -9.71 21.92
CA SER A 90 -9.41 -9.37 20.58
C SER A 90 -7.92 -9.69 20.45
N ILE A 91 -7.12 -9.53 21.52
CA ILE A 91 -5.70 -9.98 21.54
C ILE A 91 -5.61 -11.50 21.38
N ARG A 92 -6.43 -12.27 22.11
CA ARG A 92 -6.44 -13.74 22.04
C ARG A 92 -6.76 -14.24 20.62
N ARG A 93 -7.85 -13.72 20.04
CA ARG A 93 -8.21 -13.99 18.63
C ARG A 93 -7.13 -13.54 17.65
N GLY A 94 -6.50 -12.39 17.89
CA GLY A 94 -5.43 -11.87 17.05
C GLY A 94 -4.17 -12.74 17.07
N HIS A 95 -3.83 -13.29 18.23
CA HIS A 95 -2.75 -14.27 18.37
C HIS A 95 -3.06 -15.56 17.60
N GLN A 96 -4.31 -16.05 17.64
CA GLN A 96 -4.75 -17.20 16.85
C GLN A 96 -4.55 -16.95 15.35
N VAL A 97 -5.02 -15.82 14.83
CA VAL A 97 -4.82 -15.49 13.39
C VAL A 97 -3.34 -15.32 13.05
N TYR A 98 -2.52 -14.76 13.95
CA TYR A 98 -1.08 -14.69 13.76
C TYR A 98 -0.47 -16.09 13.64
N THR A 99 -0.78 -17.02 14.54
CA THR A 99 -0.18 -18.36 14.53
C THR A 99 -0.65 -19.20 13.35
N GLU A 100 -1.90 -19.07 12.92
CA GLU A 100 -2.45 -19.86 11.81
C GLU A 100 -2.09 -19.29 10.42
N VAL A 101 -2.05 -17.97 10.27
CA VAL A 101 -1.87 -17.32 8.96
C VAL A 101 -0.49 -16.69 8.79
N CYS A 102 -0.02 -15.95 9.80
CA CYS A 102 1.16 -15.08 9.65
C CYS A 102 2.48 -15.76 10.03
N ALA A 103 2.48 -16.66 11.01
CA ALA A 103 3.69 -17.27 11.58
C ALA A 103 4.47 -18.15 10.57
N SER A 104 3.84 -18.52 9.46
CA SER A 104 4.49 -19.24 8.35
C SER A 104 5.52 -18.39 7.58
N CYS A 105 5.34 -17.07 7.54
CA CYS A 105 6.20 -16.16 6.78
C CYS A 105 6.84 -15.07 7.66
N HIS A 106 6.14 -14.62 8.70
CA HIS A 106 6.58 -13.55 9.57
C HIS A 106 7.11 -14.08 10.89
N SER A 107 8.30 -13.63 11.29
CA SER A 107 8.80 -13.83 12.64
C SER A 107 8.21 -12.80 13.61
N MET A 108 8.14 -13.19 14.88
CA MET A 108 7.94 -12.29 16.00
C MET A 108 8.95 -12.67 17.09
N SER A 109 10.19 -12.29 16.84
CA SER A 109 11.33 -12.74 17.65
C SER A 109 11.40 -12.06 19.03
N LEU A 110 10.72 -10.92 19.25
CA LEU A 110 10.82 -10.20 20.52
C LEU A 110 9.85 -10.70 21.60
N ILE A 111 8.79 -11.42 21.23
CA ILE A 111 7.77 -11.94 22.14
C ILE A 111 8.11 -13.36 22.58
N SER A 112 7.95 -13.61 23.87
CA SER A 112 8.09 -14.94 24.49
C SER A 112 6.74 -15.50 24.89
N TYR A 113 6.62 -16.83 25.00
CA TYR A 113 5.36 -17.46 25.41
C TYR A 113 4.89 -16.94 26.78
N ARG A 114 5.80 -16.73 27.73
CA ARG A 114 5.51 -16.14 29.05
C ARG A 114 4.83 -14.77 29.01
N ASP A 115 4.99 -14.01 27.93
CA ASP A 115 4.40 -12.67 27.82
C ASP A 115 2.87 -12.77 27.57
N LEU A 116 2.37 -13.91 27.07
CA LEU A 116 0.94 -14.15 26.85
C LEU A 116 0.17 -14.46 28.14
N VAL A 117 0.87 -14.94 29.18
CA VAL A 117 0.26 -15.41 30.43
C VAL A 117 -0.34 -14.24 31.19
N GLY A 118 -1.62 -14.34 31.54
CA GLY A 118 -2.35 -13.28 32.23
C GLY A 118 -2.74 -12.09 31.34
N VAL A 119 -2.41 -12.15 30.05
CA VAL A 119 -2.88 -11.20 29.04
C VAL A 119 -4.01 -11.82 28.22
N ALA A 120 -3.74 -12.91 27.51
CA ALA A 120 -4.71 -13.54 26.60
C ALA A 120 -5.00 -14.99 26.96
N TYR A 121 -4.07 -15.65 27.66
CA TYR A 121 -4.12 -17.07 27.96
C TYR A 121 -3.76 -17.34 29.43
N THR A 122 -4.17 -18.50 29.93
CA THR A 122 -3.71 -19.01 31.23
C THR A 122 -2.32 -19.63 31.10
N GLU A 123 -1.66 -19.87 32.24
CA GLU A 123 -0.32 -20.45 32.25
C GLU A 123 -0.31 -21.87 31.65
N GLU A 124 -1.34 -22.67 31.91
CA GLU A 124 -1.50 -24.04 31.42
C GLU A 124 -1.73 -24.07 29.91
N GLU A 125 -2.56 -23.17 29.38
CA GLU A 125 -2.81 -23.03 27.94
C GLU A 125 -1.51 -22.68 27.21
N VAL A 126 -0.74 -21.72 27.75
CA VAL A 126 0.54 -21.31 27.16
C VAL A 126 1.59 -22.42 27.27
N LYS A 127 1.61 -23.19 28.38
CA LYS A 127 2.47 -24.37 28.50
C LYS A 127 2.16 -25.41 27.43
N ALA A 128 0.89 -25.66 27.17
CA ALA A 128 0.46 -26.58 26.13
C ALA A 128 0.88 -26.11 24.73
N MET A 129 0.66 -24.82 24.40
CA MET A 129 1.08 -24.23 23.13
C MET A 129 2.60 -24.23 22.95
N ALA A 130 3.36 -23.95 24.01
CA ALA A 130 4.82 -23.96 23.95
C ALA A 130 5.38 -25.39 23.80
N ALA A 131 4.73 -26.39 24.39
CA ALA A 131 5.16 -27.77 24.29
C ALA A 131 4.95 -28.39 22.90
N GLU A 132 4.10 -27.79 22.06
CA GLU A 132 3.85 -28.22 20.68
C GLU A 132 5.03 -27.94 19.75
N ILE A 133 5.85 -26.93 20.05
CA ILE A 133 7.01 -26.58 19.24
C ILE A 133 8.27 -27.30 19.72
N GLU A 134 9.11 -27.69 18.77
CA GLU A 134 10.45 -28.20 19.05
C GLU A 134 11.47 -27.05 18.98
N VAL A 135 12.26 -26.90 20.04
CA VAL A 135 13.31 -25.88 20.13
C VAL A 135 14.65 -26.58 20.28
N VAL A 136 15.60 -26.21 19.44
CA VAL A 136 17.00 -26.66 19.55
C VAL A 136 17.61 -25.99 20.79
N ASP A 137 18.14 -26.80 21.70
CA ASP A 137 18.86 -26.36 22.89
C ASP A 137 20.32 -26.84 22.85
N GLY A 138 21.14 -26.27 23.74
CA GLY A 138 22.60 -26.33 23.73
C GLY A 138 23.22 -27.72 23.74
N PRO A 139 24.57 -27.79 23.68
CA PRO A 139 25.27 -29.05 23.65
C PRO A 139 24.99 -29.87 24.92
N ASN A 140 24.64 -31.14 24.76
CA ASN A 140 24.63 -32.11 25.85
C ASN A 140 26.08 -32.40 26.32
N ASP A 141 26.21 -33.32 27.27
CA ASP A 141 27.51 -33.80 27.77
C ASP A 141 28.40 -34.45 26.68
N GLU A 142 27.80 -34.92 25.59
CA GLU A 142 28.48 -35.43 24.39
C GLU A 142 28.89 -34.31 23.40
N GLY A 143 28.48 -33.06 23.64
CA GLY A 143 28.78 -31.92 22.79
C GLY A 143 27.83 -31.76 21.59
N GLU A 144 26.73 -32.49 21.54
CA GLU A 144 25.73 -32.45 20.47
C GLU A 144 24.53 -31.56 20.85
N MET A 145 24.04 -30.78 19.89
CA MET A 145 22.82 -29.98 20.06
C MET A 145 21.60 -30.91 20.02
N PHE A 146 20.69 -30.81 20.99
CA PHE A 146 19.49 -31.64 21.05
C PHE A 146 18.22 -30.79 20.90
N THR A 147 17.12 -31.42 20.50
CA THR A 147 15.79 -30.79 20.46
C THR A 147 15.01 -31.13 21.72
N ARG A 148 14.26 -30.15 22.23
CA ARG A 148 13.34 -30.32 23.35
C ARG A 148 11.99 -29.67 23.06
N PRO A 149 10.91 -30.08 23.75
CA PRO A 149 9.68 -29.32 23.73
C PRO A 149 9.93 -27.89 24.26
N GLY A 150 9.24 -26.94 23.66
CA GLY A 150 9.29 -25.54 24.07
C GLY A 150 8.80 -25.34 25.50
N LYS A 151 9.31 -24.29 26.14
CA LYS A 151 8.94 -23.87 27.50
C LYS A 151 8.50 -22.41 27.50
N LEU A 152 7.88 -21.95 28.58
CA LEU A 152 7.36 -20.58 28.68
C LEU A 152 8.39 -19.48 28.43
N SER A 153 9.65 -19.71 28.78
CA SER A 153 10.71 -18.73 28.56
C SER A 153 11.22 -18.67 27.13
N ASP A 154 10.83 -19.60 26.26
CA ASP A 154 11.19 -19.58 24.85
C ASP A 154 10.41 -18.49 24.10
N ARG A 155 11.04 -18.01 23.02
CA ARG A 155 10.48 -17.05 22.07
C ARG A 155 9.63 -17.77 21.03
N PHE A 156 8.80 -17.03 20.32
CA PHE A 156 8.11 -17.60 19.17
C PHE A 156 9.13 -18.11 18.12
N PRO A 157 8.82 -19.24 17.47
CA PRO A 157 9.71 -19.85 16.49
C PRO A 157 9.85 -18.93 15.27
N GLN A 158 11.02 -18.99 14.64
CA GLN A 158 11.26 -18.26 13.39
C GLN A 158 10.92 -19.16 12.19
N PRO A 159 10.16 -18.68 11.19
CA PRO A 159 9.79 -19.49 10.03
C PRO A 159 10.99 -19.82 9.13
N TYR A 160 12.03 -19.00 9.18
CA TYR A 160 13.24 -19.15 8.36
C TYR A 160 14.49 -19.06 9.24
N ALA A 161 15.52 -19.83 8.89
CA ALA A 161 16.79 -19.84 9.62
C ALA A 161 17.58 -18.51 9.50
N ASN A 162 17.40 -17.78 8.39
CA ASN A 162 18.08 -16.50 8.14
C ASN A 162 17.34 -15.68 7.07
N GLU A 163 17.75 -14.42 6.91
CA GLU A 163 17.17 -13.48 5.94
C GLU A 163 17.30 -13.96 4.49
N ALA A 164 18.42 -14.59 4.12
CA ALA A 164 18.63 -15.07 2.75
C ALA A 164 17.64 -16.20 2.40
N ALA A 165 17.39 -17.12 3.34
CA ALA A 165 16.38 -18.16 3.19
C ALA A 165 14.97 -17.57 3.06
N ALA A 166 14.64 -16.56 3.88
CA ALA A 166 13.36 -15.88 3.82
C ALA A 166 13.14 -15.17 2.47
N ARG A 167 14.17 -14.48 1.94
CA ARG A 167 14.13 -13.84 0.62
C ARG A 167 14.00 -14.86 -0.50
N PHE A 168 14.74 -15.96 -0.43
CA PHE A 168 14.65 -17.03 -1.43
C PHE A 168 13.23 -17.61 -1.51
N ALA A 169 12.61 -17.88 -0.36
CA ALA A 169 11.24 -18.41 -0.30
C ALA A 169 10.17 -17.43 -0.82
N ASN A 170 10.41 -16.12 -0.71
CA ASN A 170 9.43 -15.06 -1.02
C ASN A 170 9.81 -14.21 -2.25
N GLY A 171 10.48 -14.81 -3.25
CA GLY A 171 10.74 -14.13 -4.53
C GLY A 171 11.67 -12.90 -4.42
N GLY A 172 12.59 -12.90 -3.47
CA GLY A 172 13.54 -11.82 -3.19
C GLY A 172 13.08 -10.82 -2.12
N ALA A 173 11.79 -10.82 -1.76
CA ALA A 173 11.25 -9.95 -0.71
C ALA A 173 11.49 -10.55 0.69
N TYR A 174 11.84 -9.70 1.66
CA TYR A 174 12.00 -10.14 3.05
C TYR A 174 10.76 -9.80 3.87
N PRO A 175 10.02 -10.80 4.41
CA PRO A 175 8.92 -10.53 5.34
C PRO A 175 9.47 -9.93 6.64
N PRO A 176 9.10 -8.69 7.00
CA PRO A 176 9.62 -8.04 8.21
C PRO A 176 9.12 -8.73 9.48
N ASP A 177 9.93 -8.66 10.53
CA ASP A 177 9.52 -9.08 11.88
C ASP A 177 8.37 -8.20 12.38
N LEU A 178 7.32 -8.85 12.90
CA LEU A 178 6.08 -8.17 13.28
C LEU A 178 6.05 -7.65 14.72
N SER A 179 7.07 -7.91 15.53
CA SER A 179 7.09 -7.54 16.95
C SER A 179 6.85 -6.05 17.20
N LEU A 180 7.39 -5.18 16.33
CA LEU A 180 7.30 -3.72 16.47
C LEU A 180 6.62 -3.06 15.25
N ILE A 181 5.94 -3.82 14.39
CA ILE A 181 5.48 -3.31 13.10
C ILE A 181 4.51 -2.13 13.22
N THR A 182 3.68 -2.12 14.27
CA THR A 182 2.72 -1.05 14.56
C THR A 182 3.39 0.24 15.06
N LYS A 183 4.65 0.19 15.49
CA LYS A 183 5.47 1.38 15.83
C LYS A 183 6.46 1.75 14.74
N ALA A 184 6.93 0.76 13.98
CA ALA A 184 7.90 0.93 12.91
C ALA A 184 7.29 1.53 11.64
N ARG A 185 5.96 1.61 11.53
CA ARG A 185 5.26 2.22 10.39
C ARG A 185 4.50 3.46 10.82
N HIS A 186 4.43 4.44 9.91
CA HIS A 186 3.65 5.65 10.13
C HIS A 186 2.17 5.29 10.32
N ASN A 187 1.48 6.02 11.20
CA ASN A 187 0.07 5.75 11.57
C ASN A 187 -0.22 4.32 12.10
N GLY A 188 0.82 3.51 12.31
CA GLY A 188 0.83 2.25 13.04
C GLY A 188 -0.33 1.30 12.72
N GLN A 189 -1.21 1.13 13.70
CA GLN A 189 -2.38 0.23 13.64
C GLN A 189 -3.31 0.54 12.45
N ASN A 190 -3.55 1.82 12.17
CA ASN A 190 -4.41 2.23 11.07
C ASN A 190 -3.81 1.82 9.72
N TYR A 191 -2.49 1.95 9.59
CA TYR A 191 -1.77 1.52 8.40
C TYR A 191 -1.84 0.00 8.23
N VAL A 192 -1.56 -0.78 9.27
CA VAL A 192 -1.59 -2.25 9.18
C VAL A 192 -3.01 -2.75 8.85
N PHE A 193 -4.04 -2.21 9.49
CA PHE A 193 -5.43 -2.58 9.20
C PHE A 193 -5.84 -2.23 7.76
N ALA A 194 -5.53 -1.01 7.31
CA ALA A 194 -5.82 -0.58 5.95
C ALA A 194 -5.03 -1.38 4.92
N LEU A 195 -3.77 -1.76 5.21
CA LEU A 195 -2.96 -2.59 4.35
C LEU A 195 -3.57 -3.99 4.19
N LEU A 196 -3.98 -4.63 5.28
CA LEU A 196 -4.53 -5.98 5.26
C LEU A 196 -5.90 -6.06 4.55
N THR A 197 -6.78 -5.08 4.79
CA THR A 197 -8.13 -5.02 4.22
C THR A 197 -8.22 -4.27 2.88
N GLY A 198 -7.11 -3.67 2.45
CA GLY A 198 -7.04 -2.72 1.33
C GLY A 198 -6.67 -3.32 -0.01
N TYR A 199 -6.53 -4.64 -0.12
CA TYR A 199 -6.25 -5.29 -1.40
C TYR A 199 -7.40 -5.07 -2.38
N ARG A 200 -7.10 -4.44 -3.52
CA ARG A 200 -8.05 -4.06 -4.56
C ARG A 200 -7.45 -4.30 -5.94
N ASP A 201 -8.29 -4.31 -6.96
CA ASP A 201 -7.81 -4.32 -8.33
C ASP A 201 -7.08 -3.01 -8.67
N PRO A 202 -6.01 -3.06 -9.48
CA PRO A 202 -5.28 -1.88 -9.88
C PRO A 202 -6.16 -0.94 -10.72
N PRO A 203 -6.00 0.39 -10.58
CA PRO A 203 -6.75 1.35 -11.36
C PRO A 203 -6.39 1.26 -12.86
N ALA A 204 -7.31 1.70 -13.72
CA ALA A 204 -7.09 1.67 -15.17
C ALA A 204 -5.78 2.38 -15.56
N GLY A 205 -4.91 1.68 -16.29
CA GLY A 205 -3.58 2.16 -16.68
C GLY A 205 -2.41 1.55 -15.89
N VAL A 206 -2.70 0.85 -14.79
CA VAL A 206 -1.76 0.04 -14.01
C VAL A 206 -2.08 -1.43 -14.27
N SER A 207 -1.18 -2.20 -14.88
CA SER A 207 -1.45 -3.60 -15.28
C SER A 207 -0.43 -4.56 -14.69
N HIS A 208 -0.87 -5.78 -14.34
CA HIS A 208 0.06 -6.87 -14.01
C HIS A 208 0.88 -7.21 -15.26
N GLY A 209 2.20 -7.29 -15.11
CA GLY A 209 3.15 -7.55 -16.17
C GLY A 209 3.18 -9.01 -16.57
N GLY A 210 2.03 -9.66 -16.72
CA GLY A 210 1.88 -11.02 -17.24
C GLY A 210 0.73 -11.03 -18.23
N GLY A 211 1.02 -11.48 -19.45
CA GLY A 211 0.28 -11.14 -20.66
C GLY A 211 -1.20 -11.52 -20.68
N ASP A 212 -2.02 -10.57 -21.13
CA ASP A 212 -3.40 -10.81 -21.53
C ASP A 212 -3.60 -10.60 -23.04
N LEU A 213 -2.66 -11.14 -23.82
CA LEU A 213 -2.87 -11.32 -25.26
C LEU A 213 -4.07 -12.25 -25.55
N GLY A 214 -4.52 -13.05 -24.56
CA GLY A 214 -5.71 -13.89 -24.65
C GLY A 214 -7.04 -13.14 -24.53
N LEU A 215 -7.17 -12.17 -23.61
CA LEU A 215 -8.38 -11.34 -23.49
C LEU A 215 -8.49 -10.30 -24.62
N ILE A 216 -7.37 -9.77 -25.09
CA ILE A 216 -7.34 -8.93 -26.29
C ILE A 216 -7.75 -9.76 -27.53
N TRP A 217 -7.28 -11.00 -27.67
CA TRP A 217 -7.71 -11.90 -28.75
C TRP A 217 -9.20 -12.29 -28.66
N ARG A 218 -9.75 -12.51 -27.45
CA ARG A 218 -11.20 -12.76 -27.26
C ARG A 218 -12.05 -11.55 -27.66
N HIS A 219 -11.60 -10.32 -27.39
CA HIS A 219 -12.31 -9.12 -27.83
C HIS A 219 -12.19 -8.86 -29.34
N ILE A 220 -11.03 -9.15 -29.94
CA ILE A 220 -10.85 -9.04 -31.40
C ILE A 220 -11.69 -10.09 -32.14
N THR A 221 -11.69 -11.34 -31.69
CA THR A 221 -12.44 -12.44 -32.35
C THR A 221 -13.96 -12.31 -32.17
N THR A 222 -14.44 -11.80 -31.04
CA THR A 222 -15.88 -11.51 -30.85
C THR A 222 -16.33 -10.23 -31.58
N GLY A 223 -15.45 -9.24 -31.73
CA GLY A 223 -15.70 -8.05 -32.56
C GLY A 223 -15.79 -8.37 -34.06
N LEU A 224 -14.92 -9.26 -34.56
CA LEU A 224 -14.95 -9.69 -35.97
C LEU A 224 -16.20 -10.53 -36.29
N SER A 225 -16.65 -11.38 -35.35
CA SER A 225 -17.88 -12.18 -35.49
C SER A 225 -19.16 -11.32 -35.57
N ARG A 226 -19.22 -10.21 -34.82
CA ARG A 226 -20.36 -9.27 -34.86
C ARG A 226 -20.39 -8.37 -36.10
N SER A 227 -19.23 -8.02 -36.65
CA SER A 227 -19.17 -7.21 -37.87
C SER A 227 -19.55 -8.03 -39.13
N VAL A 228 -19.09 -9.29 -39.21
CA VAL A 228 -19.43 -10.18 -40.33
C VAL A 228 -20.91 -10.59 -40.34
N THR A 229 -21.56 -10.68 -39.18
CA THR A 229 -23.00 -10.99 -39.10
C THR A 229 -23.90 -9.79 -39.43
N HIS A 230 -23.45 -8.54 -39.22
CA HIS A 230 -24.23 -7.36 -39.60
C HIS A 230 -24.14 -7.05 -41.11
N SER A 231 -23.00 -7.30 -41.75
CA SER A 231 -22.86 -7.11 -43.21
C SER A 231 -23.57 -8.19 -44.03
N ALA A 232 -23.76 -9.39 -43.49
CA ALA A 232 -24.51 -10.47 -44.15
C ALA A 232 -26.04 -10.27 -44.09
N LEU A 233 -26.55 -9.56 -43.06
CA LEU A 233 -27.99 -9.35 -42.90
C LEU A 233 -28.55 -8.22 -43.79
N VAL A 234 -27.72 -7.25 -44.18
CA VAL A 234 -28.13 -6.13 -45.06
C VAL A 234 -28.09 -6.52 -46.55
N LEU A 235 -27.32 -7.54 -46.95
CA LEU A 235 -27.27 -8.02 -48.33
C LEU A 235 -28.36 -9.05 -48.70
N LEU A 236 -29.15 -9.52 -47.72
CA LEU A 236 -30.24 -10.48 -47.95
C LEU A 236 -31.65 -9.87 -47.91
N GLN A 237 -31.78 -8.54 -47.74
CA GLN A 237 -33.06 -7.83 -47.80
C GLN A 237 -33.51 -7.43 -49.22
N GLY A 238 -32.90 -8.00 -50.25
CA GLY A 238 -33.15 -7.66 -51.65
C GLY A 238 -33.45 -8.85 -52.56
N ARG A 239 -34.20 -9.88 -52.13
CA ARG A 239 -34.89 -10.81 -53.05
C ARG A 239 -35.92 -11.68 -52.31
N SER A 240 -37.18 -11.37 -52.57
CA SER A 240 -38.34 -12.22 -52.28
C SER A 240 -38.24 -13.52 -53.07
N LEU A 241 -38.41 -14.67 -52.41
CA LEU A 241 -39.17 -15.83 -52.90
C LEU A 241 -39.30 -16.92 -51.81
N ARG A 242 -40.56 -17.29 -51.56
CA ARG A 242 -41.03 -18.40 -50.71
C ARG A 242 -40.41 -19.73 -51.11
N LEU A 243 -40.15 -20.61 -50.13
CA LEU A 243 -40.60 -22.02 -50.13
C LEU A 243 -40.32 -22.73 -48.78
N SER A 244 -41.42 -23.15 -48.15
CA SER A 244 -41.67 -24.33 -47.31
C SER A 244 -40.58 -24.90 -46.38
N GLN A 245 -40.95 -25.00 -45.10
CA GLN A 245 -40.39 -25.96 -44.14
C GLN A 245 -40.34 -27.37 -44.71
N LYS A 246 -39.17 -28.03 -44.62
CA LYS A 246 -39.00 -29.47 -44.33
C LYS A 246 -37.51 -29.81 -44.15
N LYS A 247 -37.23 -30.62 -43.13
CA LYS A 247 -35.95 -31.26 -42.76
C LYS A 247 -35.00 -30.47 -41.85
N TRP A 248 -35.40 -30.36 -40.59
CA TRP A 248 -34.50 -30.66 -39.48
C TRP A 248 -34.34 -32.19 -39.39
N LEU A 249 -33.11 -32.69 -39.51
CA LEU A 249 -32.51 -33.84 -38.81
C LEU A 249 -31.24 -34.24 -39.57
N GLY A 250 -30.09 -34.22 -38.91
CA GLY A 250 -28.89 -34.89 -39.43
C GLY A 250 -27.57 -34.32 -38.94
N SER A 251 -27.11 -34.85 -37.81
CA SER A 251 -25.69 -35.14 -37.54
C SER A 251 -24.81 -34.04 -36.93
N ALA A 252 -25.12 -33.73 -35.67
CA ALA A 252 -24.10 -33.53 -34.65
C ALA A 252 -23.54 -34.92 -34.24
N THR A 253 -22.38 -35.32 -34.78
CA THR A 253 -21.55 -36.40 -34.22
C THR A 253 -20.16 -36.31 -34.86
N ILE A 254 -19.16 -35.81 -34.11
CA ILE A 254 -17.71 -36.12 -34.13
C ILE A 254 -17.13 -35.17 -33.06
N ALA A 255 -17.33 -35.51 -31.79
CA ALA A 255 -16.72 -34.83 -30.66
C ALA A 255 -16.63 -35.82 -29.50
N ALA A 256 -15.81 -36.87 -29.68
CA ALA A 256 -15.22 -37.68 -28.61
C ALA A 256 -14.40 -38.81 -29.25
N ALA A 257 -13.08 -38.65 -29.36
CA ALA A 257 -12.14 -39.76 -29.47
C ALA A 257 -10.69 -39.25 -29.40
N VAL A 258 -9.99 -39.70 -28.34
CA VAL A 258 -8.56 -40.01 -28.30
C VAL A 258 -7.59 -38.83 -28.11
N GLY A 259 -7.23 -38.65 -26.84
CA GLY A 259 -5.90 -38.19 -26.46
C GLY A 259 -4.85 -39.30 -26.58
N HIS A 260 -3.59 -38.89 -26.39
CA HIS A 260 -2.31 -39.59 -26.55
C HIS A 260 -1.76 -39.52 -27.98
N TRP A 261 -0.63 -38.83 -28.15
CA TRP A 261 0.70 -39.37 -28.51
C TRP A 261 1.68 -38.18 -28.58
N CYS A 262 2.81 -38.29 -27.87
CA CYS A 262 3.97 -37.40 -28.00
C CYS A 262 4.69 -37.68 -29.33
N ASP A 263 5.11 -36.65 -30.07
CA ASP A 263 6.47 -36.52 -30.63
C ASP A 263 6.68 -35.24 -31.49
N PRO A 264 7.94 -34.77 -31.67
CA PRO A 264 8.30 -33.38 -31.91
C PRO A 264 8.48 -33.06 -33.41
N ALA A 265 7.37 -32.89 -34.13
CA ALA A 265 7.39 -32.50 -35.55
C ALA A 265 6.46 -31.33 -35.89
N PHE A 266 5.87 -30.67 -34.89
CA PHE A 266 4.84 -29.63 -35.08
C PHE A 266 5.40 -28.19 -35.12
N ASP A 267 6.64 -27.97 -34.70
CA ASP A 267 7.21 -26.62 -34.57
C ASP A 267 7.75 -26.01 -35.89
N LEU A 268 7.88 -26.79 -36.96
CA LEU A 268 8.37 -26.27 -38.25
C LEU A 268 7.26 -25.72 -39.16
N PHE A 269 6.01 -26.13 -38.97
CA PHE A 269 4.89 -25.74 -39.83
C PHE A 269 4.25 -24.41 -39.41
N HIS A 270 4.29 -24.08 -38.11
CA HIS A 270 3.70 -22.85 -37.56
C HIS A 270 4.57 -21.60 -37.77
N HIS A 271 5.90 -21.75 -37.85
CA HIS A 271 6.81 -20.60 -37.86
C HIS A 271 7.17 -20.04 -39.25
N CYS A 272 6.95 -20.78 -40.35
CA CYS A 272 7.39 -20.33 -41.68
C CYS A 272 6.28 -20.11 -42.72
N LEU A 273 5.14 -20.81 -42.66
CA LEU A 273 4.13 -20.76 -43.75
C LEU A 273 2.87 -19.96 -43.40
N TRP A 274 2.55 -19.79 -42.12
CA TRP A 274 1.40 -18.99 -41.68
C TRP A 274 1.54 -17.46 -41.89
N PRO A 275 2.73 -16.83 -41.74
CA PRO A 275 2.88 -15.38 -41.96
C PRO A 275 2.70 -14.99 -43.45
N ILE A 276 3.05 -15.89 -44.37
CA ILE A 276 3.02 -15.64 -45.81
C ILE A 276 1.58 -15.67 -46.33
N LEU A 277 0.74 -16.60 -45.85
CA LEU A 277 -0.68 -16.66 -46.20
C LEU A 277 -1.49 -15.48 -45.63
N LEU A 278 -1.15 -15.00 -44.44
CA LEU A 278 -1.84 -13.85 -43.82
C LEU A 278 -1.51 -12.52 -44.52
N SER A 279 -0.29 -12.37 -45.07
CA SER A 279 0.09 -11.18 -45.84
C SER A 279 -0.62 -11.09 -47.20
N ALA A 280 -0.91 -12.23 -47.83
CA ALA A 280 -1.62 -12.30 -49.10
C ALA A 280 -3.11 -11.96 -48.95
N ILE A 281 -3.73 -12.34 -47.82
CA ILE A 281 -5.13 -12.01 -47.52
C ILE A 281 -5.27 -10.54 -47.10
N CYS A 282 -4.28 -9.96 -46.41
CA CYS A 282 -4.30 -8.56 -46.01
C CYS A 282 -4.16 -7.59 -47.21
N SER A 283 -3.44 -8.01 -48.26
CA SER A 283 -3.23 -7.18 -49.46
C SER A 283 -4.48 -7.04 -50.34
N VAL A 284 -5.45 -7.97 -50.25
CA VAL A 284 -6.69 -7.93 -51.05
C VAL A 284 -7.79 -7.07 -50.38
N VAL A 285 -7.73 -6.88 -49.06
CA VAL A 285 -8.75 -6.11 -48.31
C VAL A 285 -8.44 -4.60 -48.26
N ILE A 286 -7.19 -4.20 -48.45
CA ILE A 286 -6.76 -2.78 -48.38
C ILE A 286 -7.09 -2.00 -49.67
N ALA A 287 -7.44 -2.65 -50.78
CA ALA A 287 -7.65 -1.99 -52.07
C ALA A 287 -9.03 -1.32 -52.27
N ASN A 288 -9.98 -1.42 -51.32
CA ASN A 288 -11.37 -1.00 -51.58
C ASN A 288 -12.09 -0.18 -50.48
N CYS A 289 -11.37 0.43 -49.53
CA CYS A 289 -11.99 1.36 -48.56
C CYS A 289 -11.46 2.78 -48.72
N SER A 290 -12.02 3.51 -49.68
CA SER A 290 -11.94 4.96 -49.77
C SER A 290 -13.06 5.59 -48.93
N ALA A 291 -12.81 5.89 -47.65
CA ALA A 291 -13.48 6.98 -46.93
C ALA A 291 -12.95 7.14 -45.49
N THR A 292 -12.53 8.38 -45.17
CA THR A 292 -12.26 9.00 -43.85
C THR A 292 -10.84 8.85 -43.26
N PRO A 293 -10.17 9.98 -42.93
CA PRO A 293 -8.84 9.98 -42.35
C PRO A 293 -8.94 9.94 -40.82
N CYS A 294 -8.22 9.02 -40.18
CA CYS A 294 -7.97 9.10 -38.74
C CYS A 294 -6.54 8.63 -38.38
N PRO A 295 -5.48 9.34 -38.80
CA PRO A 295 -4.12 9.10 -38.29
C PRO A 295 -3.84 10.05 -37.12
N ILE A 296 -4.67 10.02 -36.07
CA ILE A 296 -4.37 10.74 -34.81
C ILE A 296 -4.58 9.83 -33.58
N LEU A 297 -5.35 8.75 -33.68
CA LEU A 297 -5.64 7.87 -32.53
C LEU A 297 -4.63 6.72 -32.32
N LEU A 298 -3.73 6.47 -33.28
CA LEU A 298 -2.71 5.41 -33.18
C LEU A 298 -1.37 5.88 -32.60
N MET A 299 -1.26 7.16 -32.24
CA MET A 299 -0.06 7.75 -31.62
C MET A 299 -0.32 8.24 -30.18
N GLN A 300 -1.37 7.72 -29.53
CA GLN A 300 -1.64 7.91 -28.10
C GLN A 300 -1.45 6.64 -27.26
N SER A 301 -1.21 5.48 -27.89
CA SER A 301 -0.92 4.22 -27.18
C SER A 301 0.55 4.07 -26.74
N HIS A 302 1.44 4.98 -27.13
CA HIS A 302 2.87 4.91 -26.82
C HIS A 302 3.33 5.82 -25.68
N LEU A 303 2.42 6.56 -25.01
CA LEU A 303 2.77 7.51 -23.95
C LEU A 303 2.03 7.31 -22.62
N THR A 304 1.13 6.33 -22.49
CA THR A 304 0.84 5.80 -21.16
C THR A 304 2.02 4.91 -20.80
N GLN A 305 2.96 5.47 -20.04
CA GLN A 305 3.85 4.66 -19.23
C GLN A 305 2.96 3.92 -18.24
N THR A 306 2.42 2.79 -18.70
CA THR A 306 1.64 1.86 -17.89
C THR A 306 2.55 1.50 -16.73
N CYS A 307 2.18 1.90 -15.52
CA CYS A 307 2.89 1.44 -14.33
C CYS A 307 2.58 -0.07 -14.26
N LYS A 308 3.50 -0.89 -14.77
CA LYS A 308 3.33 -2.33 -14.84
C LYS A 308 3.77 -2.91 -13.50
N ILE A 309 2.84 -3.53 -12.78
CA ILE A 309 3.15 -4.31 -11.59
C ILE A 309 3.95 -5.52 -12.07
N ARG A 310 5.12 -5.79 -11.50
CA ARG A 310 5.94 -6.95 -11.88
C ARG A 310 5.20 -8.25 -11.56
N GLU A 311 5.45 -9.31 -12.31
CA GLU A 311 4.87 -10.64 -12.00
C GLU A 311 5.25 -11.05 -10.58
N GLY A 312 4.28 -11.60 -9.84
CA GLY A 312 4.43 -11.96 -8.42
C GLY A 312 4.23 -10.82 -7.42
N LEU A 313 3.96 -9.59 -7.87
CA LEU A 313 3.52 -8.50 -6.99
C LEU A 313 2.01 -8.28 -7.10
N HIS A 314 1.43 -7.79 -6.02
CA HIS A 314 0.01 -7.51 -5.85
C HIS A 314 -0.23 -6.02 -5.64
N TYR A 315 -1.34 -5.50 -6.13
CA TYR A 315 -1.68 -4.10 -5.95
C TYR A 315 -2.25 -3.83 -4.55
N ASN A 316 -1.74 -2.82 -3.87
CA ASN A 316 -2.31 -2.29 -2.64
C ASN A 316 -2.11 -0.76 -2.57
N PRO A 317 -3.18 0.04 -2.56
CA PRO A 317 -3.07 1.50 -2.60
C PRO A 317 -2.43 2.11 -1.35
N TYR A 318 -2.48 1.43 -0.20
CA TYR A 318 -1.89 1.93 1.05
C TYR A 318 -0.38 1.66 1.14
N PHE A 319 0.13 0.72 0.34
CA PHE A 319 1.56 0.42 0.33
C PHE A 319 2.33 1.49 -0.46
N PRO A 320 3.44 2.04 0.07
CA PRO A 320 4.29 2.97 -0.68
C PRO A 320 4.80 2.33 -1.98
N GLY A 321 4.54 2.95 -3.12
CA GLY A 321 4.81 2.42 -4.47
C GLY A 321 3.69 1.56 -5.06
N GLY A 322 2.60 1.32 -4.33
CA GLY A 322 1.38 0.67 -4.81
C GLY A 322 1.46 -0.85 -5.08
N ALA A 323 2.65 -1.44 -5.13
CA ALA A 323 2.87 -2.85 -5.42
C ALA A 323 3.61 -3.56 -4.28
N ILE A 324 2.99 -4.60 -3.70
CA ILE A 324 3.49 -5.38 -2.57
C ILE A 324 3.72 -6.84 -2.96
N ALA A 325 4.79 -7.47 -2.46
CA ALA A 325 5.09 -8.89 -2.74
C ALA A 325 4.17 -9.87 -1.98
N MET A 326 3.49 -9.40 -0.93
CA MET A 326 2.58 -10.21 -0.12
C MET A 326 1.22 -10.34 -0.83
N PRO A 327 0.68 -11.55 -1.03
CA PRO A 327 -0.68 -11.74 -1.50
C PRO A 327 -1.71 -11.39 -0.42
N LYS A 328 -2.99 -11.33 -0.79
CA LYS A 328 -4.07 -11.18 0.19
C LYS A 328 -4.17 -12.45 1.05
N MET A 329 -3.69 -12.36 2.29
CA MET A 329 -3.68 -13.49 3.23
C MET A 329 -4.99 -13.64 4.02
N LEU A 330 -5.69 -12.53 4.30
CA LEU A 330 -6.96 -12.55 5.02
C LEU A 330 -8.12 -12.70 4.05
N ASN A 331 -8.63 -13.92 3.94
CA ASN A 331 -9.88 -14.22 3.21
C ASN A 331 -11.00 -14.51 4.22
N ASP A 332 -12.25 -14.19 3.87
CA ASP A 332 -13.40 -14.52 4.72
C ASP A 332 -13.45 -16.02 5.02
N GLY A 333 -13.53 -16.37 6.31
CA GLY A 333 -13.55 -17.76 6.77
C GLY A 333 -12.19 -18.49 6.74
N ALA A 334 -11.07 -17.76 6.74
CA ALA A 334 -9.73 -18.37 6.75
C ALA A 334 -9.35 -19.07 8.08
N VAL A 335 -9.97 -18.66 9.19
CA VAL A 335 -9.71 -19.16 10.56
C VAL A 335 -11.05 -19.40 11.23
N GLU A 336 -11.16 -20.43 12.06
CA GLU A 336 -12.34 -20.65 12.91
C GLU A 336 -11.99 -20.25 14.34
N TYR A 337 -12.65 -19.21 14.86
CA TYR A 337 -12.38 -18.70 16.19
C TYR A 337 -12.89 -19.64 17.29
N GLU A 338 -12.09 -19.82 18.34
CA GLU A 338 -12.44 -20.66 19.50
C GLU A 338 -13.68 -20.16 20.27
N ASP A 339 -14.00 -18.87 20.17
CA ASP A 339 -15.14 -18.24 20.86
C ASP A 339 -16.42 -18.18 20.02
N GLY A 340 -16.38 -18.69 18.77
CA GLY A 340 -17.51 -18.68 17.84
C GLY A 340 -17.79 -17.33 17.18
N THR A 341 -16.88 -16.36 17.27
CA THR A 341 -16.99 -15.10 16.51
C THR A 341 -16.95 -15.39 14.99
N PRO A 342 -17.74 -14.69 14.15
CA PRO A 342 -17.63 -14.84 12.70
C PRO A 342 -16.30 -14.29 12.17
N ALA A 343 -15.51 -15.15 11.54
CA ALA A 343 -14.19 -14.83 10.98
C ALA A 343 -14.26 -14.13 9.62
N THR A 344 -14.78 -12.90 9.62
CA THR A 344 -14.71 -12.01 8.44
C THR A 344 -13.32 -11.37 8.32
N GLU A 345 -12.91 -10.98 7.12
CA GLU A 345 -11.65 -10.29 6.82
C GLU A 345 -11.44 -9.06 7.71
N ALA A 346 -12.49 -8.24 7.87
CA ALA A 346 -12.43 -7.05 8.71
C ALA A 346 -12.27 -7.41 10.20
N GLN A 347 -12.91 -8.50 10.65
CA GLN A 347 -12.80 -8.95 12.03
C GLN A 347 -11.40 -9.51 12.33
N MET A 348 -10.88 -10.38 11.47
CA MET A 348 -9.50 -10.88 11.56
C MET A 348 -8.48 -9.76 11.48
N GLY A 349 -8.66 -8.80 10.57
CA GLY A 349 -7.80 -7.63 10.46
C GLY A 349 -7.80 -6.80 11.74
N LYS A 350 -8.97 -6.61 12.38
CA LYS A 350 -9.09 -5.91 13.66
C LYS A 350 -8.35 -6.65 14.77
N ASP A 351 -8.58 -7.96 14.89
CA ASP A 351 -8.02 -8.77 15.98
C ASP A 351 -6.50 -8.91 15.88
N VAL A 352 -5.97 -9.19 14.68
CA VAL A 352 -4.51 -9.22 14.44
C VAL A 352 -3.87 -7.88 14.77
N VAL A 353 -4.49 -6.76 14.38
CA VAL A 353 -3.93 -5.43 14.67
C VAL A 353 -3.96 -5.12 16.16
N SER A 354 -5.00 -5.54 16.89
CA SER A 354 -5.03 -5.47 18.36
C SER A 354 -3.86 -6.26 18.96
N PHE A 355 -3.64 -7.50 18.53
CA PHE A 355 -2.52 -8.33 18.99
C PHE A 355 -1.14 -7.72 18.65
N LEU A 356 -0.92 -7.29 17.41
CA LEU A 356 0.34 -6.64 16.98
C LEU A 356 0.58 -5.31 17.69
N SER A 357 -0.48 -4.64 18.12
CA SER A 357 -0.35 -3.42 18.91
C SER A 357 0.01 -3.69 20.36
N TRP A 358 -0.46 -4.79 20.92
CA TRP A 358 -0.05 -5.26 22.24
C TRP A 358 1.39 -5.77 22.21
N ALA A 359 1.77 -6.56 21.19
CA ALA A 359 3.12 -7.07 21.03
C ALA A 359 4.17 -5.92 20.96
N ALA A 360 3.81 -4.81 20.33
CA ALA A 360 4.70 -3.66 20.23
C ALA A 360 4.73 -2.76 21.48
N GLU A 361 3.67 -2.76 22.29
CA GLU A 361 3.51 -1.94 23.49
C GLU A 361 2.77 -2.70 24.61
N PRO A 362 3.38 -3.74 25.20
CA PRO A 362 2.75 -4.50 26.28
C PRO A 362 2.50 -3.63 27.53
N GLU A 363 3.23 -2.52 27.68
CA GLU A 363 3.14 -1.61 28.82
C GLU A 363 2.02 -0.57 28.72
N MET A 364 1.21 -0.57 27.65
CA MET A 364 0.25 0.50 27.35
C MET A 364 -0.73 0.79 28.51
N GLU A 365 -1.23 -0.25 29.17
CA GLU A 365 -2.22 -0.13 30.25
C GLU A 365 -1.60 0.47 31.51
N GLU A 366 -0.48 -0.11 31.97
CA GLU A 366 0.28 0.41 33.11
C GLU A 366 0.73 1.85 32.84
N ARG A 367 1.24 2.14 31.64
CA ARG A 367 1.67 3.46 31.21
C ARG A 367 0.55 4.49 31.28
N LYS A 368 -0.66 4.16 30.83
CA LYS A 368 -1.83 5.06 30.90
C LYS A 368 -2.32 5.26 32.33
N LEU A 369 -2.39 4.20 33.12
CA LEU A 369 -2.77 4.30 34.54
C LEU A 369 -1.78 5.15 35.33
N MET A 370 -0.49 4.91 35.16
CA MET A 370 0.57 5.70 35.77
C MET A 370 0.54 7.15 35.26
N GLY A 371 0.35 7.35 33.95
CA GLY A 371 0.19 8.68 33.35
C GLY A 371 -0.95 9.47 33.97
N PHE A 372 -2.14 8.86 34.08
CA PHE A 372 -3.30 9.51 34.70
C PHE A 372 -3.05 9.86 36.17
N LYS A 373 -2.52 8.90 36.95
CA LYS A 373 -2.16 9.11 38.36
C LYS A 373 -1.17 10.27 38.53
N TRP A 374 -0.10 10.29 37.74
CA TRP A 374 0.94 11.33 37.86
C TRP A 374 0.48 12.70 37.37
N ILE A 375 -0.32 12.77 36.30
CA ILE A 375 -0.91 14.03 35.86
C ILE A 375 -1.79 14.62 36.96
N PHE A 376 -2.60 13.79 37.63
CA PHE A 376 -3.40 14.23 38.77
C PHE A 376 -2.54 14.72 39.94
N VAL A 377 -1.54 13.94 40.37
CA VAL A 377 -0.64 14.30 41.48
C VAL A 377 0.17 15.57 41.18
N LEU A 378 0.73 15.69 39.97
CA LEU A 378 1.51 16.85 39.55
C LEU A 378 0.63 18.11 39.42
N SER A 379 -0.64 17.96 39.04
CA SER A 379 -1.58 19.08 39.00
C SER A 379 -1.85 19.63 40.41
N LEU A 380 -2.03 18.75 41.40
CA LEU A 380 -2.19 19.17 42.80
C LEU A 380 -0.91 19.81 43.36
N ALA A 381 0.26 19.20 43.08
CA ALA A 381 1.55 19.75 43.49
C ALA A 381 1.80 21.13 42.84
N LEU A 382 1.42 21.31 41.57
CA LEU A 382 1.53 22.59 40.87
C LEU A 382 0.63 23.66 41.49
N LEU A 383 -0.61 23.31 41.84
CA LEU A 383 -1.52 24.23 42.54
C LEU A 383 -0.96 24.64 43.91
N GLN A 384 -0.44 23.68 44.69
CA GLN A 384 0.20 23.95 45.98
C GLN A 384 1.44 24.82 45.81
N ALA A 385 2.31 24.52 44.83
CA ALA A 385 3.52 25.29 44.57
C ALA A 385 3.19 26.72 44.12
N ALA A 386 2.17 26.89 43.28
CA ALA A 386 1.69 28.19 42.85
C ALA A 386 1.16 29.00 44.05
N TYR A 387 0.35 28.38 44.91
CA TYR A 387 -0.15 29.00 46.14
C TYR A 387 1.01 29.41 47.05
N TYR A 388 1.95 28.49 47.32
CA TYR A 388 3.11 28.74 48.17
C TYR A 388 4.00 29.86 47.63
N ARG A 389 4.26 29.88 46.31
CA ARG A 389 4.99 30.95 45.65
C ARG A 389 4.30 32.30 45.84
N ARG A 390 2.97 32.37 45.64
CA ARG A 390 2.20 33.61 45.80
C ARG A 390 2.20 34.09 47.25
N LEU A 391 2.11 33.17 48.21
CA LEU A 391 2.20 33.47 49.64
C LEU A 391 3.57 34.07 49.99
N ARG A 392 4.67 33.44 49.56
CA ARG A 392 6.03 33.92 49.83
C ARG A 392 6.37 35.26 49.17
N TRP A 393 5.91 35.46 47.93
CA TRP A 393 6.13 36.71 47.20
C TRP A 393 5.14 37.82 47.56
N SER A 394 4.15 37.55 48.41
CA SER A 394 3.12 38.51 48.81
C SER A 394 3.74 39.79 49.38
N VAL A 395 4.69 39.66 50.31
CA VAL A 395 5.36 40.80 50.99
C VAL A 395 6.09 41.71 49.99
N LEU A 396 6.82 41.14 49.03
CA LEU A 396 7.54 41.92 48.02
C LEU A 396 6.60 42.55 47.00
N LYS A 397 5.47 41.90 46.69
CA LYS A 397 4.49 42.38 45.71
C LYS A 397 3.53 43.43 46.28
N SER A 398 3.31 43.45 47.60
CA SER A 398 2.44 44.43 48.27
C SER A 398 3.20 45.63 48.87
N ARG A 399 4.54 45.68 48.73
CA ARG A 399 5.34 46.80 49.24
C ARG A 399 5.02 48.11 48.49
N LYS A 400 4.89 49.20 49.21
CA LYS A 400 4.87 50.56 48.66
C LYS A 400 6.26 51.16 48.82
N LEU A 401 6.79 51.72 47.75
CA LEU A 401 8.12 52.31 47.71
C LEU A 401 7.95 53.83 47.62
N VAL A 402 8.54 54.57 48.55
CA VAL A 402 8.77 56.00 48.38
C VAL A 402 10.13 56.14 47.75
N LEU A 403 10.16 56.60 46.50
CA LEU A 403 11.41 56.89 45.81
C LEU A 403 11.72 58.37 46.00
N ASP A 404 12.90 58.67 46.53
CA ASP A 404 13.38 60.04 46.73
C ASP A 404 13.88 60.63 45.39
N VAL A 405 12.98 60.66 44.40
CA VAL A 405 13.19 61.25 43.08
C VAL A 405 11.88 61.87 42.66
N VAL A 406 11.94 63.13 42.23
CA VAL A 406 10.74 63.94 41.99
C VAL A 406 10.39 64.00 40.49
N ASN A 407 11.32 63.65 39.60
CA ASN A 407 11.07 63.37 38.18
C ASN A 407 12.28 62.72 37.49
#